data_AF-A0A7R9TJQ8-F1
#
_entry.id   AF-A0A7R9TJQ8-F1
#
_cell.length_a   1.000
_cell.length_b   1.000
_cell.length_c   1.000
_cell.angle_alpha   90.00
_cell.angle_beta   90.00
_cell.angle_gamma   90.00
#
_symmetry.space_group_name_H-M   'P 1'
#
loop_
_entity.id
_entity.type
_entity.pdbx_description
1 polymer ?
#
loop_
_entity_poly.entity_id
_entity_poly.type
_entity_poly.pdbx_seq_one_letter_code
_entity_poly.pdbx_strand_id
1 'polypeptide(L)'
;GGAMSTPAETAEAAEAAEVAAPDELREQLAEHRASLAELEALLAADPDDAEARAAADDTREVIALTEELLAEAEAAQAGGSAVNVGSVLEPPVDHAAAAEQPESLKRKSRWGDLPAHAQQALAAAQARVEVVQQQEVQQQQQESAAPLPLPALVGTGFAVGSKVEARFSDGKWYEATVVSAADGGGAGGRF
;
A
#
# COMPACT_ATOMS: atom_id res chain seq x y z
N GLY A 1 32.22 -34.62 36.02
CA GLY A 1 33.11 -34.37 34.88
C GLY A 1 32.39 -34.79 33.62
N GLY A 2 32.35 -33.90 32.62
CA GLY A 2 31.68 -34.08 31.33
C GLY A 2 30.21 -33.65 31.36
N ALA A 3 29.67 -32.88 30.44
CA ALA A 3 30.17 -32.20 29.25
C ALA A 3 29.23 -30.99 29.06
N MET A 4 29.76 -29.77 29.01
CA MET A 4 30.01 -29.01 27.76
C MET A 4 28.73 -28.69 26.97
N SER A 5 28.36 -27.41 27.09
CA SER A 5 27.97 -26.52 25.98
C SER A 5 26.65 -26.79 25.26
N THR A 6 25.66 -25.96 25.60
CA THR A 6 24.61 -25.52 24.68
C THR A 6 25.10 -24.30 23.88
N PRO A 7 25.39 -24.40 22.57
CA PRO A 7 25.45 -23.25 21.69
C PRO A 7 24.09 -23.11 21.00
N ALA A 8 23.12 -22.47 21.65
CA ALA A 8 21.81 -22.24 21.04
C ALA A 8 21.26 -20.82 21.26
N GLU A 9 22.08 -19.90 21.80
CA GLU A 9 21.62 -18.55 22.14
C GLU A 9 22.51 -17.50 21.49
N THR A 10 22.64 -17.61 20.16
CA THR A 10 23.22 -16.55 19.31
C THR A 10 22.49 -16.56 17.98
N ALA A 11 21.18 -16.36 18.04
CA ALA A 11 20.33 -16.09 16.88
C ALA A 11 19.45 -14.84 17.13
N GLU A 12 19.87 -13.96 18.03
CA GLU A 12 19.17 -12.72 18.39
C GLU A 12 19.95 -11.47 17.93
N ALA A 13 20.62 -11.55 16.78
CA ALA A 13 21.40 -10.44 16.19
C ALA A 13 21.12 -10.24 14.69
N ALA A 14 19.92 -10.62 14.25
CA ALA A 14 19.34 -10.16 13.01
C ALA A 14 17.91 -9.70 13.31
N GLU A 15 17.79 -8.79 14.28
CA GLU A 15 16.65 -7.87 14.26
C GLU A 15 16.72 -7.20 12.90
N ALA A 16 15.82 -7.63 12.04
CA ALA A 16 15.68 -7.16 10.68
C ALA A 16 15.55 -5.65 10.76
N ALA A 17 16.65 -4.95 10.46
CA ALA A 17 16.51 -3.73 9.70
C ALA A 17 15.69 -4.17 8.49
N GLU A 18 14.40 -3.90 8.55
CA GLU A 18 13.47 -4.02 7.44
C GLU A 18 13.94 -3.01 6.42
N VAL A 19 15.02 -3.37 5.72
CA VAL A 19 15.51 -2.64 4.58
C VAL A 19 14.42 -2.87 3.55
N ALA A 20 13.59 -1.84 3.35
CA ALA A 20 12.54 -1.83 2.35
C ALA A 20 13.08 -2.46 1.07
N ALA A 21 12.28 -3.36 0.48
CA ALA A 21 12.68 -4.03 -0.75
C ALA A 21 13.01 -2.96 -1.82
N PRO A 22 14.02 -3.15 -2.67
CA PRO A 22 14.39 -2.14 -3.66
C PRO A 22 13.23 -1.79 -4.60
N ASP A 23 12.29 -2.70 -4.84
CA ASP A 23 11.06 -2.41 -5.58
C ASP A 23 10.15 -1.41 -4.86
N GLU A 24 10.03 -1.51 -3.53
CA GLU A 24 9.28 -0.55 -2.71
C GLU A 24 9.95 0.83 -2.71
N LEU A 25 11.29 0.87 -2.61
CA LEU A 25 12.05 2.12 -2.71
C LEU A 25 11.86 2.80 -4.08
N ARG A 26 11.76 2.03 -5.16
CA ARG A 26 11.46 2.58 -6.51
C ARG A 26 10.05 3.16 -6.58
N GLU A 27 9.07 2.51 -5.95
CA GLU A 27 7.70 3.02 -5.88
C GLU A 27 7.62 4.33 -5.08
N GLN A 28 8.23 4.37 -3.89
CA GLN A 28 8.31 5.59 -3.08
C GLN A 28 8.98 6.75 -3.82
N LEU A 29 10.05 6.45 -4.55
CA LEU A 29 10.77 7.44 -5.35
C LEU A 29 9.90 7.99 -6.49
N ALA A 30 9.07 7.15 -7.13
CA ALA A 30 8.11 7.59 -8.14
C ALA A 30 7.03 8.50 -7.53
N GLU A 31 6.52 8.16 -6.35
CA GLU A 31 5.54 8.98 -5.63
C GLU A 31 6.12 10.35 -5.23
N HIS A 32 7.31 10.38 -4.62
CA HIS A 32 7.94 11.64 -4.24
C HIS A 32 8.24 12.55 -5.44
N ARG A 33 8.63 11.96 -6.58
CA ARG A 33 8.80 12.72 -7.83
C ARG A 33 7.49 13.30 -8.36
N ALA A 34 6.38 12.57 -8.23
CA ALA A 34 5.06 13.09 -8.58
C ALA A 34 4.67 14.28 -7.69
N SER A 35 4.82 14.14 -6.37
CA SER A 35 4.58 15.22 -5.41
C SER A 35 5.46 16.46 -5.68
N LEU A 36 6.73 16.27 -6.04
CA LEU A 36 7.61 17.38 -6.43
C LEU A 36 7.10 18.11 -7.68
N ALA A 37 6.60 17.37 -8.68
CA ALA A 37 6.04 17.97 -9.89
C ALA A 37 4.77 18.81 -9.60
N GLU A 38 3.93 18.37 -8.65
CA GLU A 38 2.77 19.16 -8.20
C GLU A 38 3.21 20.45 -7.48
N LEU A 39 4.21 20.38 -6.60
CA LEU A 39 4.77 21.56 -5.92
C LEU A 39 5.43 22.53 -6.90
N GLU A 40 6.16 22.02 -7.90
CA GLU A 40 6.74 22.85 -8.95
C GLU A 40 5.68 23.50 -9.84
N ALA A 41 4.55 22.82 -10.10
CA ALA A 41 3.42 23.41 -10.81
C ALA A 41 2.74 24.53 -9.98
N LEU A 42 2.64 24.36 -8.66
CA LEU A 42 2.16 25.42 -7.75
C LEU A 42 3.10 26.63 -7.77
N LEU A 43 4.42 26.40 -7.68
CA LEU A 43 5.43 27.46 -7.75
C LEU A 43 5.48 28.16 -9.11
N ALA A 44 5.10 27.47 -10.18
CA ALA A 44 4.96 28.09 -11.50
C ALA A 44 3.75 29.03 -11.56
N ALA A 45 2.68 28.75 -10.80
CA ALA A 45 1.50 29.60 -10.68
C ALA A 45 1.73 30.77 -9.71
N ASP A 46 2.41 30.52 -8.59
CA ASP A 46 2.78 31.52 -7.59
C ASP A 46 4.25 31.33 -7.15
N PRO A 47 5.20 32.09 -7.72
CA PRO A 47 6.63 31.92 -7.43
C PRO A 47 7.06 32.50 -6.07
N ASP A 48 6.16 33.19 -5.37
CA ASP A 48 6.39 33.83 -4.07
C ASP A 48 5.82 33.01 -2.91
N ASP A 49 5.17 31.87 -3.19
CA ASP A 49 4.72 30.91 -2.18
C ASP A 49 5.92 30.26 -1.48
N ALA A 50 6.28 30.83 -0.32
CA ALA A 50 7.39 30.36 0.50
C ALA A 50 7.15 28.96 1.09
N GLU A 51 5.90 28.56 1.32
CA GLU A 51 5.56 27.24 1.86
C GLU A 51 5.74 26.16 0.79
N ALA A 52 5.23 26.41 -0.42
CA ALA A 52 5.45 25.51 -1.56
C ALA A 52 6.95 25.38 -1.91
N ARG A 53 7.73 26.46 -1.79
CA ARG A 53 9.18 26.42 -2.02
C ARG A 53 9.90 25.58 -0.97
N ALA A 54 9.60 25.78 0.30
CA ALA A 54 10.18 24.97 1.38
C ALA A 54 9.81 23.49 1.22
N ALA A 55 8.54 23.17 0.95
CA ALA A 55 8.10 21.80 0.73
C ALA A 55 8.78 21.15 -0.49
N ALA A 56 9.03 21.90 -1.56
CA ALA A 56 9.74 21.39 -2.73
C ALA A 56 11.20 21.07 -2.41
N ASP A 57 11.89 21.91 -1.64
CA ASP A 57 13.26 21.67 -1.20
C ASP A 57 13.36 20.45 -0.26
N ASP A 58 12.43 20.32 0.70
CA ASP A 58 12.36 19.14 1.58
C ASP A 58 12.12 17.85 0.76
N THR A 59 11.21 17.89 -0.21
CA THR A 59 10.91 16.74 -1.07
C THR A 59 12.13 16.33 -1.92
N ARG A 60 12.92 17.30 -2.40
CA ARG A 60 14.19 17.02 -3.11
C ARG A 60 15.21 16.32 -2.21
N GLU A 61 15.30 16.71 -0.93
CA GLU A 61 16.19 16.02 0.03
C GLU A 61 15.74 14.58 0.26
N VAL A 62 14.44 14.33 0.40
CA VAL A 62 13.89 12.97 0.52
C VAL A 62 14.19 12.13 -0.72
N ILE A 63 13.97 12.65 -1.93
CA ILE A 63 14.29 11.94 -3.18
C ILE A 63 15.78 11.56 -3.22
N ALA A 64 16.68 12.49 -2.87
CA ALA A 64 18.11 12.23 -2.86
C ALA A 64 18.51 11.14 -1.86
N LEU A 65 17.89 11.12 -0.66
CA LEU A 65 18.11 10.08 0.34
C LEU A 65 17.58 8.72 -0.11
N THR A 66 16.40 8.68 -0.72
CA THR A 66 15.82 7.44 -1.26
C THR A 66 16.64 6.90 -2.43
N GLU A 67 17.20 7.76 -3.28
CA GLU A 67 18.15 7.37 -4.34
C GLU A 67 19.45 6.78 -3.77
N GLU A 68 20.00 7.36 -2.71
CA GLU A 68 21.19 6.84 -2.02
C GLU A 68 20.91 5.44 -1.43
N LEU A 69 19.78 5.25 -0.76
CA LEU A 69 19.36 3.96 -0.20
C LEU A 69 19.10 2.91 -1.28
N LEU A 70 18.47 3.30 -2.39
CA LEU A 70 18.24 2.40 -3.52
C LEU A 70 19.57 1.95 -4.13
N ALA A 71 20.52 2.86 -4.33
CA ALA A 71 21.85 2.52 -4.84
C ALA A 71 22.60 1.57 -3.91
N GLU A 72 22.51 1.77 -2.58
CA GLU A 72 23.12 0.86 -1.60
C GLU A 72 22.45 -0.53 -1.62
N ALA A 73 21.12 -0.58 -1.72
CA ALA A 73 20.38 -1.84 -1.84
C ALA A 73 20.71 -2.61 -3.14
N GLU A 74 20.84 -1.92 -4.26
CA GLU A 74 21.26 -2.51 -5.54
C GLU A 74 22.71 -3.00 -5.50
N ALA A 75 23.63 -2.23 -4.89
CA ALA A 75 25.01 -2.64 -4.69
C ALA A 75 25.12 -3.89 -3.79
N ALA A 76 24.30 -3.97 -2.74
CA ALA A 76 24.23 -5.14 -1.87
C ALA A 76 23.73 -6.39 -2.63
N GLN A 77 22.73 -6.26 -3.50
CA GLN A 77 22.27 -7.37 -4.35
C GLN A 77 23.32 -7.82 -5.37
N ALA A 78 24.04 -6.87 -5.98
CA ALA A 78 25.10 -7.18 -6.93
C ALA A 78 26.33 -7.83 -6.25
N GLY A 79 26.66 -7.41 -5.02
CA GLY A 79 27.79 -7.93 -4.24
C GLY A 79 27.51 -9.27 -3.54
N GLY A 80 26.25 -9.60 -3.26
CA GLY A 80 25.86 -10.83 -2.57
C GLY A 80 26.05 -12.13 -3.37
N SER A 81 26.35 -12.05 -4.68
CA SER A 81 26.48 -13.24 -5.54
C SER A 81 27.89 -13.84 -5.59
N ALA A 82 28.88 -13.26 -4.90
CA ALA A 82 30.29 -13.68 -5.01
C ALA A 82 30.94 -14.01 -3.66
N VAL A 83 30.28 -14.77 -2.79
CA VAL A 83 31.00 -15.53 -1.76
C VAL A 83 31.13 -16.98 -2.21
N ASN A 84 32.02 -17.19 -3.18
CA ASN A 84 32.59 -18.50 -3.46
C ASN A 84 33.59 -18.80 -2.32
N VAL A 85 33.10 -19.34 -1.20
CA VAL A 85 33.92 -19.83 -0.07
C VAL A 85 34.66 -21.08 -0.54
N GLY A 86 35.72 -20.90 -1.32
CA GLY A 86 36.36 -22.02 -1.98
C GLY A 86 37.69 -21.71 -2.62
N SER A 87 38.64 -21.13 -1.86
CA SER A 87 40.10 -21.37 -1.95
C SER A 87 40.82 -20.40 -0.98
N VAL A 88 41.29 -20.85 0.18
CA VAL A 88 42.56 -21.56 0.43
C VAL A 88 43.78 -20.62 0.50
N LEU A 89 44.30 -20.52 1.74
CA LEU A 89 45.69 -20.29 2.20
C LEU A 89 46.39 -18.91 2.00
N GLU A 90 46.36 -18.15 3.11
CA GLU A 90 47.33 -17.20 3.71
C GLU A 90 48.85 -17.53 3.56
N PRO A 91 49.85 -16.65 3.96
CA PRO A 91 49.82 -15.32 4.62
C PRO A 91 50.95 -14.32 4.10
N PRO A 92 51.61 -13.46 4.91
CA PRO A 92 51.36 -12.02 5.06
C PRO A 92 52.56 -11.11 4.70
N VAL A 93 52.35 -9.86 4.28
CA VAL A 93 53.41 -8.82 4.38
C VAL A 93 52.82 -7.46 4.71
N ASP A 94 53.42 -6.87 5.74
CA ASP A 94 53.21 -5.55 6.29
C ASP A 94 53.21 -4.44 5.24
N HIS A 95 52.11 -3.69 5.13
CA HIS A 95 52.20 -2.31 4.67
C HIS A 95 51.31 -1.41 5.52
N ALA A 96 51.99 -0.72 6.44
CA ALA A 96 51.55 0.53 7.00
C ALA A 96 51.32 1.54 5.87
N ALA A 97 50.05 1.85 5.60
CA ALA A 97 49.65 3.00 4.82
C ALA A 97 48.37 3.56 5.43
N ALA A 98 48.40 4.85 5.74
CA ALA A 98 47.37 5.60 6.42
C ALA A 98 46.00 5.42 5.73
N ALA A 99 45.13 4.63 6.36
CA ALA A 99 43.73 4.55 5.99
C ALA A 99 43.03 5.79 6.55
N GLU A 100 42.81 6.78 5.69
CA GLU A 100 41.76 7.76 5.88
C GLU A 100 40.46 6.99 6.11
N GLN A 101 39.91 7.12 7.30
CA GLN A 101 38.61 6.53 7.60
C GLN A 101 37.55 7.16 6.69
N PRO A 102 36.66 6.37 6.08
CA PRO A 102 35.62 6.94 5.24
C PRO A 102 34.66 7.78 6.10
N GLU A 103 34.50 9.05 5.72
CA GLU A 103 33.61 10.05 6.35
C GLU A 103 32.12 9.65 6.35
N SER A 104 31.78 8.47 5.82
CA SER A 104 30.43 7.90 5.87
C SER A 104 29.98 7.53 7.29
N LEU A 105 30.90 7.29 8.23
CA LEU A 105 30.55 6.98 9.63
C LEU A 105 30.19 8.22 10.48
N LYS A 106 30.42 9.46 9.99
CA LYS A 106 29.96 10.68 10.69
C LYS A 106 28.52 11.10 10.35
N ARG A 107 27.90 10.55 9.30
CA ARG A 107 26.49 10.86 8.94
C ARG A 107 25.46 10.06 9.73
N LYS A 108 25.88 9.12 10.58
CA LYS A 108 24.96 8.24 11.32
C LYS A 108 24.25 8.91 12.50
N SER A 109 24.59 10.17 12.81
CA SER A 109 23.92 10.99 13.83
C SER A 109 22.99 12.07 13.26
N ARG A 110 22.80 12.17 11.93
CA ARG A 110 21.91 13.19 11.33
C ARG A 110 20.42 12.85 11.41
N TRP A 111 20.09 11.60 11.73
CA TRP A 111 18.70 11.10 11.82
C TRP A 111 18.06 11.27 13.21
N GLY A 112 18.82 11.70 14.22
CA GLY A 112 18.32 11.84 15.59
C GLY A 112 17.50 13.11 15.85
N ASP A 113 17.63 14.13 14.99
CA ASP A 113 16.94 15.42 15.12
C ASP A 113 16.25 15.76 13.79
N LEU A 114 15.19 15.01 13.46
CA LEU A 114 14.21 15.48 12.48
C LEU A 114 13.58 16.76 13.07
N PRO A 115 13.64 17.89 12.36
CA PRO A 115 13.07 19.14 12.87
C PRO A 115 11.58 18.94 13.15
N ALA A 116 11.06 19.62 14.17
CA ALA A 116 9.68 19.41 14.64
C ALA A 116 8.62 19.49 13.53
N HIS A 117 8.86 20.30 12.49
CA HIS A 117 7.96 20.40 11.33
C HIS A 117 7.95 19.11 10.47
N ALA A 118 9.10 18.42 10.32
CA ALA A 118 9.18 17.17 9.58
C ALA A 118 8.47 16.02 10.31
N GLN A 119 8.60 15.98 11.65
CA GLN A 119 7.81 15.04 12.47
C GLN A 119 6.32 15.33 12.39
N GLN A 120 5.93 16.61 12.38
CA GLN A 120 4.54 17.02 12.23
C GLN A 120 3.98 16.70 10.84
N ALA A 121 4.78 16.87 9.78
CA ALA A 121 4.41 16.51 8.42
C ALA A 121 4.21 15.00 8.28
N LEU A 122 5.09 14.19 8.87
CA LEU A 122 4.96 12.73 8.88
C LEU A 122 3.73 12.28 9.65
N ALA A 123 3.47 12.88 10.83
CA ALA A 123 2.26 12.60 11.60
C ALA A 123 0.98 13.01 10.85
N ALA A 124 1.01 14.13 10.13
CA ALA A 124 -0.11 14.58 9.30
C ALA A 124 -0.33 13.66 8.09
N ALA A 125 0.73 13.16 7.46
CA ALA A 125 0.65 12.18 6.39
C ALA A 125 0.05 10.86 6.89
N GLN A 126 0.52 10.35 8.02
CA GLN A 126 -0.05 9.16 8.67
C GLN A 126 -1.53 9.33 9.01
N ALA A 127 -1.92 10.50 9.54
CA ALA A 127 -3.32 10.81 9.82
C ALA A 127 -4.18 10.83 8.54
N ARG A 128 -3.64 11.33 7.42
CA ARG A 128 -4.35 11.32 6.13
C ARG A 128 -4.54 9.89 5.60
N VAL A 129 -3.53 9.04 5.71
CA VAL A 129 -3.63 7.62 5.34
C VAL A 129 -4.70 6.92 6.18
N GLU A 130 -4.76 7.19 7.49
CA GLU A 130 -5.80 6.62 8.36
C GLU A 130 -7.22 7.10 7.99
N VAL A 131 -7.37 8.38 7.62
CA VAL A 131 -8.65 8.93 7.13
C VAL A 131 -9.09 8.27 5.83
N VAL A 132 -8.17 8.06 4.87
CA VAL A 132 -8.47 7.38 3.60
C VAL A 132 -8.87 5.94 3.86
N GLN A 133 -8.15 5.21 4.73
CA GLN A 133 -8.51 3.83 5.08
C GLN A 133 -9.89 3.74 5.75
N GLN A 134 -10.21 4.66 6.67
CA GLN A 134 -11.55 4.70 7.28
C GLN A 134 -12.64 5.04 6.27
N GLN A 135 -12.35 5.86 5.26
CA GLN A 135 -13.30 6.20 4.20
C GLN A 135 -13.59 4.99 3.29
N GLU A 136 -12.58 4.19 2.96
CA GLU A 136 -12.77 2.93 2.23
C GLU A 136 -13.60 1.91 3.01
N VAL A 137 -13.35 1.76 4.31
CA VAL A 137 -14.16 0.88 5.17
C VAL A 137 -15.62 1.34 5.22
N GLN A 138 -15.89 2.65 5.23
CA GLN A 138 -17.24 3.18 5.16
C GLN A 138 -17.88 2.97 3.77
N GLN A 139 -17.12 3.10 2.69
CA GLN A 139 -17.61 2.79 1.34
C GLN A 139 -17.95 1.31 1.19
N GLN A 140 -17.10 0.40 1.68
CA GLN A 140 -17.40 -1.04 1.67
C GLN A 140 -18.65 -1.39 2.50
N GLN A 141 -18.90 -0.68 3.60
CA GLN A 141 -20.13 -0.84 4.36
C GLN A 141 -21.36 -0.30 3.63
N GLN A 142 -21.24 0.81 2.89
CA GLN A 142 -22.32 1.31 2.03
C GLN A 142 -22.59 0.38 0.84
N GLU A 143 -21.57 -0.22 0.27
CA GLU A 143 -21.72 -1.13 -0.87
C GLU A 143 -22.22 -2.52 -0.43
N SER A 144 -21.81 -2.99 0.76
CA SER A 144 -22.38 -4.18 1.40
C SER A 144 -23.81 -3.96 1.92
N ALA A 145 -24.22 -2.72 2.14
CA ALA A 145 -25.62 -2.34 2.28
C ALA A 145 -26.25 -2.25 0.88
N ALA A 146 -26.30 -3.38 0.17
CA ALA A 146 -27.22 -3.53 -0.95
C ALA A 146 -28.58 -3.00 -0.51
N PRO A 147 -29.24 -2.10 -1.27
CA PRO A 147 -30.57 -1.65 -0.91
C PRO A 147 -31.45 -2.90 -0.84
N LEU A 148 -31.82 -3.29 0.37
CA LEU A 148 -32.87 -4.27 0.56
C LEU A 148 -34.05 -3.74 -0.25
N PRO A 149 -34.61 -4.52 -1.20
CA PRO A 149 -35.82 -4.10 -1.88
C PRO A 149 -36.83 -3.79 -0.78
N LEU A 150 -37.30 -2.54 -0.76
CA LEU A 150 -38.40 -2.10 0.10
C LEU A 150 -39.45 -3.23 0.13
N PRO A 151 -40.01 -3.61 1.30
CA PRO A 151 -41.12 -4.54 1.31
C PRO A 151 -42.22 -3.94 0.45
N ALA A 152 -42.35 -4.47 -0.76
CA ALA A 152 -43.41 -4.12 -1.68
C ALA A 152 -44.70 -4.31 -0.90
N LEU A 153 -45.43 -3.20 -0.78
CA LEU A 153 -46.82 -3.20 -0.40
C LEU A 153 -47.48 -4.37 -1.13
N VAL A 154 -48.00 -5.33 -0.38
CA VAL A 154 -48.60 -6.57 -0.90
C VAL A 154 -49.86 -6.20 -1.69
N GLY A 155 -49.66 -5.75 -2.92
CA GLY A 155 -50.66 -5.70 -3.97
C GLY A 155 -50.62 -7.05 -4.67
N THR A 156 -51.70 -7.81 -4.59
CA THR A 156 -51.84 -9.20 -5.04
C THR A 156 -51.90 -9.36 -6.57
N GLY A 157 -51.10 -8.60 -7.33
CA GLY A 157 -51.08 -8.66 -8.79
C GLY A 157 -49.71 -8.33 -9.38
N PHE A 158 -49.25 -9.17 -10.32
CA PHE A 158 -48.01 -8.92 -11.06
C PHE A 158 -48.21 -7.76 -12.06
N ALA A 159 -47.28 -6.80 -12.08
CA ALA A 159 -47.35 -5.69 -13.03
C ALA A 159 -46.99 -6.15 -14.45
N VAL A 160 -47.65 -5.57 -15.45
CA VAL A 160 -47.30 -5.78 -16.87
C VAL A 160 -45.88 -5.25 -17.10
N GLY A 161 -45.04 -6.07 -17.71
CA GLY A 161 -43.60 -5.82 -17.91
C GLY A 161 -42.70 -6.42 -16.83
N SER A 162 -43.25 -6.93 -15.72
CA SER A 162 -42.44 -7.66 -14.74
C SER A 162 -41.95 -8.99 -15.31
N LYS A 163 -40.67 -9.30 -15.05
CA LYS A 163 -40.10 -10.62 -15.29
C LYS A 163 -40.56 -11.57 -14.18
N VAL A 164 -41.04 -12.73 -14.58
CA VAL A 164 -41.47 -13.81 -13.68
C VAL A 164 -40.88 -15.12 -14.18
N GLU A 165 -40.61 -16.03 -13.25
CA GLU A 165 -40.13 -17.37 -13.58
C GLU A 165 -41.27 -18.36 -13.36
N ALA A 166 -41.50 -19.22 -14.35
CA ALA A 166 -42.48 -20.30 -14.24
C ALA A 166 -41.79 -21.65 -14.41
N ARG A 167 -42.12 -22.59 -13.51
CA ARG A 167 -41.67 -23.97 -13.63
C ARG A 167 -42.66 -24.74 -14.50
N PHE A 168 -42.18 -25.32 -15.59
CA PHE A 168 -43.01 -26.12 -16.47
C PHE A 168 -42.94 -27.61 -16.09
N SER A 169 -43.85 -28.43 -16.62
CA SER A 169 -44.02 -29.84 -16.21
C SER A 169 -42.85 -30.74 -16.56
N ASP A 170 -41.94 -30.30 -17.44
CA ASP A 170 -40.64 -30.94 -17.69
C ASP A 170 -39.61 -30.68 -16.57
N GLY A 171 -39.98 -29.89 -15.56
CA GLY A 171 -39.19 -29.62 -14.37
C GLY A 171 -38.20 -28.46 -14.51
N LYS A 172 -38.10 -27.83 -15.68
CA LYS A 172 -37.23 -26.68 -15.95
C LYS A 172 -37.96 -25.36 -15.68
N TRP A 173 -37.18 -24.33 -15.36
CA TRP A 173 -37.66 -22.96 -15.16
C TRP A 173 -37.44 -22.13 -16.41
N TYR A 174 -38.44 -21.33 -16.77
CA TYR A 174 -38.39 -20.44 -17.91
C TYR A 174 -38.74 -19.02 -17.46
N GLU A 175 -37.95 -18.06 -17.91
CA GLU A 175 -38.26 -16.64 -17.74
C GLU A 175 -39.39 -16.25 -18.70
N ALA A 176 -40.38 -15.54 -18.17
CA ALA A 176 -41.46 -14.94 -18.91
C ALA A 176 -41.63 -13.48 -18.50
N THR A 177 -42.17 -12.66 -19.39
CA THR A 177 -42.56 -11.29 -19.07
C THR A 177 -44.07 -11.21 -19.06
N VAL A 178 -44.66 -10.63 -18.02
CA VAL A 178 -46.11 -10.46 -17.94
C VAL A 178 -46.53 -9.45 -19.00
N VAL A 179 -47.14 -9.92 -20.09
CA VAL A 179 -47.59 -9.05 -21.20
C VAL A 179 -49.01 -8.50 -21.01
N SER A 180 -49.81 -9.15 -20.17
CA SER A 180 -51.14 -8.68 -19.79
C SER A 180 -51.59 -9.41 -18.54
N ALA A 181 -52.09 -8.68 -17.55
CA ALA A 181 -52.80 -9.24 -16.40
C ALA A 181 -54.30 -9.10 -16.68
N ALA A 182 -54.98 -10.21 -17.01
CA ALA A 182 -56.42 -10.21 -17.01
C ALA A 182 -56.88 -10.24 -15.54
N ASP A 183 -57.56 -9.20 -15.08
CA ASP A 183 -58.21 -9.14 -13.78
C ASP A 183 -59.41 -10.10 -13.81
N GLY A 184 -59.09 -11.39 -13.79
CA GLY A 184 -60.04 -12.50 -13.87
C GLY A 184 -60.73 -12.69 -12.53
N GLY A 185 -61.51 -11.70 -12.11
CA GLY A 185 -62.48 -11.80 -11.03
C GLY A 185 -63.60 -12.78 -11.41
N GLY A 186 -63.27 -14.07 -11.48
CA GLY A 186 -64.22 -15.16 -11.65
C GLY A 186 -65.09 -15.28 -10.41
N ALA A 187 -66.14 -14.47 -10.34
CA ALA A 187 -67.23 -14.62 -9.41
C ALA A 187 -67.78 -16.05 -9.53
N GLY A 188 -67.57 -16.86 -8.49
CA GLY A 188 -68.16 -18.18 -8.39
C GLY A 188 -69.68 -18.08 -8.40
N GLY A 189 -70.29 -18.34 -9.55
CA GLY A 189 -71.67 -18.78 -9.63
C GLY A 189 -71.80 -20.11 -8.90
N ARG A 190 -72.52 -20.12 -7.78
CA ARG A 190 -73.00 -21.34 -7.15
C ARG A 190 -74.44 -21.61 -7.63
N PHE A 191 -74.68 -22.89 -7.90
CA PHE A 191 -75.98 -23.54 -8.02
C PHE A 191 -76.83 -23.36 -6.76
#